data_AF-A0A927E7W1-F1
#
_entry.id   AF-A0A927E7W1-F1
#
_cell.length_a   1.000
_cell.length_b   1.000
_cell.length_c   1.000
_cell.angle_alpha   90.00
_cell.angle_beta   90.00
_cell.angle_gamma   90.00
#
_symmetry.space_group_name_H-M   'P 1'
#
loop_
_entity.id
_entity.type
_entity.pdbx_description
1 polymer ?
#
loop_
_entity_poly.entity_id
_entity_poly.type
_entity_poly.pdbx_seq_one_letter_code
_entity_poly.pdbx_strand_id
1 'polypeptide(L)'
;MMMRRLGAVVLAGGFSMLLGASAYAASSSTALPPPDPTAKNLTPYMIQLRAFDACLITQSRLLNTTREAVHTPCSCYAKGTVNAMSKDEIQAFRDTGYFNDTAREKGLRFIDQCKLKRPI
;
A
#
# COMPACT_ATOMS: atom_id res chain seq x y z
N MET A 1 5.89 65.51 19.61
CA MET A 1 4.84 66.37 19.02
C MET A 1 3.57 65.56 18.78
N MET A 2 2.41 66.22 18.77
CA MET A 2 1.06 65.64 18.83
C MET A 2 0.54 65.02 17.51
N MET A 3 -0.34 64.01 17.64
CA MET A 3 -1.53 63.73 16.80
C MET A 3 -1.27 63.32 15.31
N ARG A 4 -2.16 62.67 14.54
CA ARG A 4 -3.59 62.25 14.59
C ARG A 4 -3.74 61.08 13.56
N ARG A 5 -4.79 60.25 13.42
CA ARG A 5 -6.20 60.19 13.90
C ARG A 5 -6.56 58.75 14.34
N LEU A 6 -7.84 58.46 14.58
CA LEU A 6 -8.44 57.11 14.64
C LEU A 6 -8.99 56.65 13.27
N GLY A 7 -9.26 55.35 13.12
CA GLY A 7 -9.97 54.79 11.96
C GLY A 7 -10.33 53.32 12.15
N ALA A 8 -11.38 53.03 12.92
CA ALA A 8 -11.90 51.67 13.10
C ALA A 8 -12.91 51.32 11.98
N VAL A 9 -12.72 50.18 11.32
CA VAL A 9 -13.74 49.54 10.48
C VAL A 9 -13.80 48.07 10.87
N VAL A 10 -14.82 47.72 11.66
CA VAL A 10 -15.20 46.33 11.94
C VAL A 10 -16.13 45.88 10.83
N LEU A 11 -15.69 44.96 9.97
CA LEU A 11 -16.56 44.26 9.04
C LEU A 11 -16.72 42.82 9.48
N ALA A 12 -17.94 42.48 9.89
CA ALA A 12 -18.32 41.14 10.28
C ALA A 12 -18.49 40.25 9.04
N GLY A 13 -17.66 39.21 8.95
CA GLY A 13 -17.96 37.97 8.25
C GLY A 13 -17.54 36.83 9.19
N GLY A 14 -18.33 35.77 9.40
CA GLY A 14 -19.46 35.30 8.61
C GLY A 14 -19.18 33.86 8.22
N PHE A 15 -19.55 32.92 9.09
CA PHE A 15 -19.62 31.47 8.86
C PHE A 15 -18.46 30.82 8.07
N SER A 16 -17.50 30.23 8.79
CA SER A 16 -16.67 29.15 8.26
C SER A 16 -16.98 27.87 9.02
N MET A 17 -17.84 27.03 8.43
CA MET A 17 -18.00 25.65 8.86
C MET A 17 -16.66 24.94 8.66
N LEU A 18 -16.04 24.45 9.74
CA LEU A 18 -14.95 23.49 9.63
C LEU A 18 -15.55 22.14 9.24
N LEU A 19 -15.64 21.88 7.93
CA LEU A 19 -16.03 20.58 7.41
C LEU A 19 -15.09 19.51 8.00
N GLY A 20 -15.69 18.41 8.47
CA GLY A 20 -14.93 17.26 8.92
C GLY A 20 -14.08 16.71 7.78
N ALA A 21 -12.76 16.78 7.94
CA ALA A 21 -11.83 16.07 7.08
C ALA A 21 -11.93 14.57 7.38
N SER A 22 -12.93 13.90 6.80
CA SER A 22 -12.93 12.46 6.67
C SER A 22 -11.67 12.09 5.90
N ALA A 23 -10.68 11.53 6.59
CA ALA A 23 -9.45 11.06 5.98
C ALA A 23 -9.80 9.94 4.99
N TYR A 24 -9.90 10.28 3.71
CA TYR A 24 -10.01 9.31 2.65
C TYR A 24 -8.74 8.47 2.68
N ALA A 25 -8.86 7.24 3.19
CA ALA A 25 -7.87 6.21 2.95
C ALA A 25 -7.77 6.08 1.42
N ALA A 26 -6.66 6.56 0.85
CA ALA A 26 -6.38 6.48 -0.57
C ALA A 26 -6.14 5.00 -0.93
N SER A 27 -7.23 4.27 -1.12
CA SER A 27 -7.19 3.01 -1.85
C SER A 27 -6.89 3.40 -3.30
N SER A 28 -5.63 3.25 -3.70
CA SER A 28 -5.15 3.55 -5.05
C SER A 28 -5.87 2.65 -6.05
N SER A 29 -7.03 3.11 -6.54
CA SER A 29 -7.87 2.45 -7.52
C SER A 29 -7.30 2.61 -8.93
N THR A 30 -6.02 2.29 -9.09
CA THR A 30 -5.47 1.97 -10.40
C THR A 30 -6.24 0.77 -10.92
N ALA A 31 -6.77 0.85 -12.14
CA ALA A 31 -7.50 -0.26 -12.75
C ALA A 31 -6.62 -1.52 -12.68
N LEU A 32 -7.12 -2.55 -11.97
CA LEU A 32 -6.40 -3.81 -11.82
C LEU A 32 -6.12 -4.36 -13.24
N PRO A 33 -4.89 -4.82 -13.54
CA PRO A 33 -4.63 -5.46 -14.82
C PRO A 33 -5.51 -6.72 -14.97
N PRO A 34 -5.74 -7.20 -16.21
CA PRO A 34 -6.61 -8.34 -16.45
C PRO A 34 -6.14 -9.56 -15.65
N PRO A 35 -7.07 -10.34 -15.06
CA PRO A 35 -6.73 -11.40 -14.13
C PRO A 35 -5.89 -12.48 -14.81
N ASP A 36 -4.80 -12.89 -14.15
CA ASP A 36 -3.82 -13.81 -14.74
C ASP A 36 -4.39 -15.24 -14.85
N PRO A 37 -4.63 -15.77 -16.07
CA PRO A 37 -5.21 -17.11 -16.24
C PRO A 37 -4.28 -18.23 -15.73
N THR A 38 -2.98 -17.96 -15.58
CA THR A 38 -2.01 -18.92 -15.04
C THR A 38 -2.07 -19.01 -13.51
N ALA A 39 -2.80 -18.12 -12.84
CA ALA A 39 -2.92 -18.12 -11.38
C ALA A 39 -3.81 -19.27 -10.84
N LYS A 40 -4.76 -19.77 -11.63
CA LYS A 40 -5.82 -20.69 -11.18
C LYS A 40 -5.35 -21.95 -10.45
N ASN A 41 -4.23 -22.53 -10.88
CA ASN A 41 -3.71 -23.80 -10.38
C ASN A 41 -2.48 -23.65 -9.46
N LEU A 42 -2.14 -22.44 -9.01
CA LEU A 42 -0.94 -22.22 -8.20
C LEU A 42 -1.06 -22.89 -6.82
N THR A 43 -0.01 -23.62 -6.42
CA THR A 43 0.18 -24.03 -5.03
C THR A 43 0.57 -22.81 -4.17
N PRO A 44 0.37 -22.83 -2.84
CA PRO A 44 0.84 -21.74 -1.97
C PRO A 44 2.33 -21.42 -2.15
N TYR A 45 3.16 -22.43 -2.38
CA TYR A 45 4.58 -22.24 -2.71
C TYR A 45 4.80 -21.46 -4.01
N MET A 46 4.02 -21.72 -5.07
CA MET A 46 4.11 -20.94 -6.31
C MET A 46 3.60 -19.50 -6.14
N ILE A 47 2.59 -19.28 -5.29
CA ILE A 47 2.13 -17.93 -4.92
C ILE A 47 3.24 -17.19 -4.16
N GLN A 48 3.93 -17.86 -3.24
CA GLN A 48 5.09 -17.33 -2.53
C GLN A 48 6.21 -16.93 -3.52
N LEU A 49 6.54 -17.76 -4.51
CA LEU A 49 7.55 -17.41 -5.52
C LEU A 49 7.17 -16.18 -6.35
N ARG A 50 5.89 -16.02 -6.70
CA ARG A 50 5.40 -14.82 -7.42
C ARG A 50 5.44 -13.57 -6.56
N ALA A 51 4.99 -13.67 -5.31
CA ALA A 51 5.06 -12.57 -4.34
C ALA A 51 6.52 -12.16 -4.07
N PHE A 52 7.43 -13.14 -4.07
CA PHE A 52 8.87 -12.93 -3.93
C PHE A 52 9.46 -12.18 -5.11
N ASP A 53 9.27 -12.63 -6.35
CA ASP A 53 9.81 -11.96 -7.54
C ASP A 53 9.23 -10.54 -7.72
N ALA A 54 7.92 -10.37 -7.52
CA ALA A 54 7.28 -9.06 -7.53
C ALA A 54 7.87 -8.13 -6.45
N CYS A 55 8.20 -8.66 -5.28
CA CYS A 55 8.92 -7.92 -4.24
C CYS A 55 10.34 -7.54 -4.69
N LEU A 56 11.13 -8.46 -5.25
CA LEU A 56 12.48 -8.15 -5.73
C LEU A 56 12.47 -6.99 -6.73
N ILE A 57 11.55 -7.04 -7.71
CA ILE A 57 11.41 -6.02 -8.76
C ILE A 57 10.97 -4.67 -8.17
N THR A 58 10.03 -4.68 -7.22
CA THR A 58 9.47 -3.45 -6.64
C THR A 58 10.44 -2.81 -5.66
N GLN A 59 11.02 -3.60 -4.76
CA GLN A 59 11.90 -3.11 -3.70
C GLN A 59 13.26 -2.66 -4.22
N SER A 60 13.84 -3.32 -5.23
CA SER A 60 15.09 -2.87 -5.85
C SER A 60 14.93 -1.48 -6.48
N ARG A 61 13.78 -1.23 -7.13
CA ARG A 61 13.40 0.08 -7.68
C ARG A 61 13.14 1.12 -6.59
N LEU A 62 12.32 0.79 -5.58
CA LEU A 62 11.94 1.73 -4.50
C LEU A 62 13.12 2.15 -3.60
N LEU A 63 14.13 1.29 -3.45
CA LEU A 63 15.34 1.53 -2.66
C LEU A 63 16.56 1.92 -3.51
N ASN A 64 16.43 1.98 -4.84
CA ASN A 64 17.51 2.23 -5.80
C ASN A 64 18.75 1.34 -5.53
N THR A 65 18.53 0.03 -5.46
CA THR A 65 19.53 -0.99 -5.11
C THR A 65 19.38 -2.24 -5.99
N THR A 66 20.22 -3.25 -5.81
CA THR A 66 20.18 -4.48 -6.61
C THR A 66 19.13 -5.48 -6.06
N ARG A 67 18.76 -6.49 -6.85
CA ARG A 67 17.79 -7.51 -6.40
C ARG A 67 18.36 -8.40 -5.29
N GLU A 68 19.66 -8.62 -5.30
CA GLU A 68 20.41 -9.41 -4.32
C GLU A 68 20.35 -8.73 -2.94
N ALA A 69 20.50 -7.40 -2.89
CA ALA A 69 20.42 -6.62 -1.65
C ALA A 69 19.04 -6.71 -0.97
N VAL A 70 17.95 -6.88 -1.75
CA VAL A 70 16.58 -7.06 -1.24
C VAL A 70 16.14 -8.53 -1.15
N HIS A 71 17.01 -9.49 -1.48
CA HIS A 71 16.65 -10.92 -1.55
C HIS A 71 16.18 -11.47 -0.20
N THR A 72 16.98 -11.32 0.86
CA THR A 72 16.63 -11.77 2.21
C THR A 72 15.33 -11.14 2.75
N PRO A 73 15.15 -9.81 2.74
CA PRO A 73 13.91 -9.22 3.23
C PRO A 73 12.69 -9.51 2.35
N CYS A 74 12.83 -9.66 1.02
CA CYS A 74 11.73 -10.12 0.17
C CYS A 74 11.34 -11.59 0.43
N SER A 75 12.30 -12.45 0.77
CA SER A 75 12.01 -13.85 1.16
C SER A 75 11.22 -13.91 2.47
N CYS A 76 11.59 -13.07 3.44
CA CYS A 76 10.81 -12.83 4.66
C CYS A 76 9.37 -12.39 4.34
N TYR A 77 9.20 -11.38 3.48
CA TYR A 77 7.90 -10.84 3.12
C TYR A 77 7.00 -11.88 2.45
N ALA A 78 7.51 -12.57 1.43
CA ALA A 78 6.73 -13.54 0.66
C ALA A 78 6.31 -14.74 1.53
N LYS A 79 7.25 -15.29 2.32
CA LYS A 79 6.98 -16.42 3.22
C LYS A 79 5.97 -16.03 4.29
N GLY A 80 6.14 -14.87 4.93
CA GLY A 80 5.25 -14.37 5.96
C GLY A 80 3.84 -14.14 5.45
N THR A 81 3.71 -13.37 4.36
CA THR A 81 2.42 -13.00 3.77
C THR A 81 1.61 -14.23 3.39
N VAL A 82 2.18 -15.15 2.60
CA VAL A 82 1.45 -16.32 2.10
C VAL A 82 1.13 -17.33 3.20
N ASN A 83 1.98 -17.48 4.22
CA ASN A 83 1.67 -18.32 5.38
C ASN A 83 0.57 -17.73 6.28
N ALA A 84 0.35 -16.42 6.25
CA ALA A 84 -0.72 -15.75 6.98
C ALA A 84 -2.05 -15.68 6.18
N MET A 85 -2.05 -16.12 4.91
CA MET A 85 -3.27 -16.13 4.09
C MET A 85 -4.22 -17.27 4.47
N SER A 86 -5.52 -16.98 4.44
CA SER A 86 -6.57 -17.99 4.53
C SER A 86 -6.72 -18.76 3.22
N LYS A 87 -7.45 -19.88 3.25
CA LYS A 87 -7.78 -20.64 2.03
C LYS A 87 -8.54 -19.79 1.01
N ASP A 88 -9.40 -18.88 1.48
CA ASP A 88 -10.23 -18.02 0.63
C ASP A 88 -9.40 -16.91 -0.02
N GLU A 89 -8.42 -16.35 0.70
CA GLU A 89 -7.46 -15.38 0.13
C GLU A 89 -6.53 -16.04 -0.90
N ILE A 90 -6.11 -17.28 -0.65
CA ILE A 90 -5.35 -18.09 -1.63
C ILE A 90 -6.22 -18.35 -2.87
N GLN A 91 -7.51 -18.60 -2.72
CA GLN A 91 -8.41 -18.80 -3.85
C GLN A 91 -8.68 -17.49 -4.60
N ALA A 92 -8.90 -16.38 -3.91
CA ALA A 92 -9.00 -15.05 -4.53
C ALA A 92 -7.74 -14.68 -5.33
N PHE A 93 -6.55 -15.05 -4.84
CA PHE A 93 -5.30 -14.89 -5.60
C PHE A 93 -5.26 -15.76 -6.85
N ARG A 94 -5.78 -16.99 -6.81
CA ARG A 94 -5.88 -17.88 -8.00
C ARG A 94 -6.86 -17.38 -9.04
N ASP A 95 -7.95 -16.76 -8.59
CA ASP A 95 -9.02 -16.28 -9.48
C ASP A 95 -8.67 -14.92 -10.12
N THR A 96 -7.87 -14.10 -9.44
CA THR A 96 -7.54 -12.73 -9.88
C THR A 96 -6.08 -12.53 -10.29
N GLY A 97 -5.14 -13.31 -9.77
CA GLY A 97 -3.69 -13.06 -9.86
C GLY A 97 -3.16 -12.01 -8.87
N TYR A 98 -3.99 -11.44 -8.00
CA TYR A 98 -3.64 -10.36 -7.08
C TYR A 98 -3.99 -10.68 -5.62
N PHE A 99 -3.32 -10.04 -4.68
CA PHE A 99 -3.76 -10.03 -3.29
C PHE A 99 -5.02 -9.14 -3.17
N ASN A 100 -6.10 -9.72 -2.62
CA ASN A 100 -7.29 -8.97 -2.21
C ASN A 100 -6.96 -8.08 -0.99
N ASP A 101 -7.87 -7.20 -0.57
CA ASP A 101 -7.55 -6.19 0.46
C ASP A 101 -7.13 -6.78 1.81
N THR A 102 -7.69 -7.92 2.23
CA THR A 102 -7.30 -8.59 3.48
C THR A 102 -5.90 -9.22 3.38
N ALA A 103 -5.53 -9.81 2.23
CA ALA A 103 -4.17 -10.27 1.97
C ALA A 103 -3.19 -9.10 1.77
N ARG A 104 -3.63 -7.96 1.23
CA ARG A 104 -2.82 -6.73 1.11
C ARG A 104 -2.49 -6.13 2.48
N GLU A 105 -3.43 -6.12 3.42
CA GLU A 105 -3.16 -5.68 4.80
C GLU A 105 -2.05 -6.55 5.45
N LYS A 106 -2.14 -7.87 5.30
CA LYS A 106 -1.11 -8.82 5.76
C LYS A 106 0.22 -8.56 5.05
N GLY A 107 0.20 -8.31 3.74
CA GLY A 107 1.38 -7.94 2.96
C GLY A 107 2.05 -6.67 3.49
N LEU A 108 1.30 -5.61 3.75
CA LEU A 108 1.82 -4.36 4.31
C LEU A 108 2.45 -4.57 5.69
N ARG A 109 1.83 -5.37 6.56
CA ARG A 109 2.42 -5.75 7.86
C ARG A 109 3.76 -6.48 7.70
N PHE A 110 3.87 -7.39 6.73
CA PHE A 110 5.12 -8.11 6.47
C PHE A 110 6.18 -7.24 5.78
N ILE A 111 5.79 -6.25 4.97
CA ILE A 111 6.72 -5.24 4.44
C ILE A 111 7.41 -4.52 5.61
N ASP A 112 6.65 -4.05 6.61
CA ASP A 112 7.23 -3.37 7.78
C ASP A 112 8.12 -4.31 8.60
N GLN A 113 7.61 -5.51 8.93
CA GLN A 113 8.33 -6.50 9.74
C GLN A 113 9.65 -6.94 9.09
N CYS A 114 9.67 -7.08 7.76
CA CYS A 114 10.85 -7.45 6.99
C CYS A 114 11.72 -6.23 6.60
N LYS A 115 11.44 -5.04 7.17
CA LYS A 115 12.19 -3.78 6.95
C LYS A 115 12.26 -3.34 5.48
N LEU A 116 11.20 -3.63 4.73
CA LEU A 116 11.03 -3.18 3.36
C LEU A 116 10.35 -1.81 3.31
N LYS A 117 10.67 -1.01 2.31
CA LYS A 117 9.99 0.26 2.02
C LYS A 117 8.60 -0.03 1.46
N ARG A 118 7.55 0.52 2.06
CA ARG A 118 6.17 0.44 1.54
C ARG A 118 6.08 1.06 0.13
N PRO A 119 5.45 0.37 -0.84
CA PRO A 119 4.98 1.00 -2.07
C PRO A 119 3.95 2.09 -1.77
N ILE A 120 3.99 3.17 -2.55
CA ILE A 120 3.02 4.27 -2.55
C ILE A 120 2.07 4.14 -3.75
#